data_AF-A0A925PS59-F1
#
_entry.id   AF-A0A925PS59-F1
#
_cell.length_a   1.000
_cell.length_b   1.000
_cell.length_c   1.000
_cell.angle_alpha   90.00
_cell.angle_beta   90.00
_cell.angle_gamma   90.00
#
_symmetry.space_group_name_H-M   'P 1'
#
loop_
_entity.id
_entity.type
_entity.pdbx_description
1 polymer ?
#
loop_
_entity_poly.entity_id
_entity_poly.type
_entity_poly.pdbx_seq_one_letter_code
_entity_poly.pdbx_strand_id
1 'polypeptide(L)'
;MLKKSLAVLNGFIHDFAAGIWLATIVTIAVLHNAHLKDSAVVSILNHLERLFFWGSVVAAVVIMATGAGRTFTYVDNWYGKDAERARRKALIVKHVVLFSAYALGYLWVWGKVFH
;
A
#
# COMPACT_ATOMS: atom_id res chain seq x y z
N MET A 1 -0.66 -1.67 29.45
CA MET A 1 -0.52 -0.46 28.59
C MET A 1 0.30 -0.74 27.33
N LEU A 2 1.48 -1.37 27.44
CA LEU A 2 2.38 -1.69 26.31
C LEU A 2 1.68 -2.35 25.09
N LYS A 3 0.82 -3.35 25.30
CA LYS A 3 0.10 -4.05 24.22
C LYS A 3 -0.84 -3.14 23.41
N LYS A 4 -1.49 -2.16 24.06
CA LYS A 4 -2.37 -1.19 23.37
C LYS A 4 -1.55 -0.21 22.54
N SER A 5 -0.44 0.30 23.09
CA SER A 5 0.47 1.18 22.36
C SER A 5 1.07 0.52 21.13
N LEU A 6 1.44 -0.77 21.21
CA LEU A 6 1.94 -1.54 20.06
C LEU A 6 0.86 -1.74 18.98
N ALA A 7 -0.39 -1.97 19.37
CA ALA A 7 -1.50 -2.07 18.43
C ALA A 7 -1.75 -0.74 17.68
N VAL A 8 -1.65 0.39 18.39
CA VAL A 8 -1.75 1.74 17.80
C VAL A 8 -0.57 2.02 16.87
N LEU A 9 0.65 1.71 17.29
CA LEU A 9 1.85 1.90 16.47
C LEU A 9 1.82 1.05 15.20
N ASN A 10 1.46 -0.24 15.31
CA ASN A 10 1.24 -1.10 14.14
C ASN A 10 0.13 -0.54 13.24
N GLY A 11 -0.90 0.04 13.85
CA GLY A 11 -1.94 0.78 13.16
C GLY A 11 -1.37 1.90 12.30
N PHE A 12 -0.61 2.79 12.92
CA PHE A 12 0.03 3.93 12.28
C PHE A 12 0.99 3.53 11.16
N ILE A 13 1.89 2.57 11.41
CA ILE A 13 2.87 2.12 10.40
C ILE A 13 2.16 1.55 9.17
N HIS A 14 1.10 0.76 9.37
CA HIS A 14 0.31 0.21 8.27
C HIS A 14 -0.30 1.31 7.38
N ASP A 15 -0.95 2.30 8.01
CA ASP A 15 -1.64 3.36 7.28
C ASP A 15 -0.63 4.33 6.62
N PHE A 16 0.49 4.60 7.30
CA PHE A 16 1.59 5.41 6.76
C PHE A 16 2.25 4.73 5.54
N ALA A 17 2.50 3.42 5.61
CA ALA A 17 3.04 2.68 4.48
C ALA A 17 2.07 2.65 3.29
N ALA A 18 0.77 2.59 3.52
CA ALA A 18 -0.23 2.73 2.45
C ALA A 18 -0.20 4.12 1.79
N GLY A 19 0.02 5.17 2.57
CA GLY A 19 0.25 6.52 2.06
C GLY A 19 1.51 6.61 1.19
N ILE A 20 2.63 6.05 1.65
CA ILE A 20 3.88 5.97 0.86
C ILE A 20 3.64 5.22 -0.44
N TRP A 21 2.99 4.05 -0.38
CA TRP A 21 2.69 3.27 -1.58
C TRP A 21 1.91 4.09 -2.60
N LEU A 22 0.82 4.73 -2.21
CA LEU A 22 0.02 5.54 -3.14
C LEU A 22 0.82 6.74 -3.70
N ALA A 23 1.55 7.44 -2.83
CA ALA A 23 2.36 8.59 -3.23
C ALA A 23 3.44 8.20 -4.25
N THR A 24 4.10 7.05 -4.06
CA THR A 24 5.11 6.54 -4.99
C THR A 24 4.51 6.14 -6.34
N ILE A 25 3.36 5.47 -6.37
CA ILE A 25 2.63 5.15 -7.62
C ILE A 25 2.29 6.42 -8.41
N VAL A 26 1.75 7.44 -7.75
CA VAL A 26 1.42 8.72 -8.40
C VAL A 26 2.68 9.45 -8.87
N THR A 27 3.74 9.45 -8.06
CA THR A 27 5.02 10.09 -8.41
C THR A 27 5.63 9.46 -9.65
N ILE A 28 5.63 8.13 -9.78
CA ILE A 28 6.10 7.44 -10.98
C ILE A 28 5.34 7.92 -12.22
N ALA A 29 4.02 8.04 -12.14
CA ALA A 29 3.22 8.52 -13.27
C ALA A 29 3.57 9.96 -13.67
N VAL A 30 3.86 10.83 -12.69
CA VAL A 30 4.28 12.22 -12.93
C VAL A 30 5.68 12.27 -13.56
N LEU A 31 6.63 11.49 -13.05
CA LEU A 31 8.00 11.43 -13.59
C LEU A 31 8.00 10.92 -15.04
N HIS A 32 7.22 9.89 -15.32
CA HIS A 32 7.11 9.33 -16.66
C HIS A 32 6.54 10.33 -17.67
N ASN A 33 5.57 11.15 -17.25
CA ASN A 33 5.06 12.23 -18.09
C ASN A 33 6.10 13.36 -18.32
N ALA A 34 7.02 13.56 -17.39
CA ALA A 34 8.13 14.52 -17.55
C ALA A 34 9.23 13.96 -18.47
N HIS A 35 9.49 12.66 -18.39
CA HIS A 35 10.41 11.94 -19.27
C HIS A 35 10.04 12.13 -20.76
N LEU A 36 8.75 12.14 -21.10
CA LEU A 36 8.30 12.37 -22.48
C LEU A 36 8.57 13.79 -23.04
N LYS A 37 9.00 14.75 -22.22
CA LYS A 37 9.12 16.16 -22.61
C LYS A 37 10.54 16.65 -22.84
N ASP A 38 11.53 16.04 -22.19
CA ASP A 38 12.92 16.48 -22.27
C ASP A 38 13.89 15.28 -22.27
N SER A 39 14.55 15.10 -23.40
CA SER A 39 15.49 14.00 -23.61
C SER A 39 16.74 14.08 -22.72
N ALA A 40 17.10 15.27 -22.23
CA ALA A 40 18.31 15.47 -21.44
C ALA A 40 18.20 14.85 -20.04
N VAL A 41 16.99 14.72 -19.50
CA VAL A 41 16.74 14.23 -18.13
C VAL A 41 16.24 12.79 -18.08
N VAL A 42 15.96 12.16 -19.23
CA VAL A 42 15.44 10.79 -19.39
C VAL A 42 16.14 9.79 -18.45
N SER A 43 17.47 9.73 -18.50
CA SER A 43 18.24 8.72 -17.77
C SER A 43 18.07 8.86 -16.25
N ILE A 44 18.05 10.10 -15.75
CA ILE A 44 17.87 10.40 -14.32
C ILE A 44 16.44 10.06 -13.90
N LEU A 45 15.45 10.44 -14.70
CA LEU A 45 14.04 10.16 -14.41
C LEU A 45 13.74 8.66 -14.40
N ASN A 46 14.27 7.89 -15.37
CA ASN A 46 14.15 6.43 -15.39
C ASN A 46 14.76 5.77 -14.13
N HIS A 47 15.89 6.29 -13.64
CA HIS A 47 16.48 5.81 -12.40
C HIS A 47 15.58 6.10 -11.19
N LEU A 48 15.02 7.32 -11.10
CA LEU A 48 14.10 7.70 -10.04
C LEU A 48 12.81 6.86 -10.07
N GLU A 49 12.23 6.61 -11.25
CA GLU A 49 11.07 5.74 -11.42
C GLU A 49 11.31 4.34 -10.84
N ARG A 50 12.48 3.75 -11.12
CA ARG A 50 12.85 2.44 -10.56
C ARG A 50 13.04 2.48 -9.04
N LEU A 51 13.64 3.55 -8.51
CA LEU A 51 13.77 3.73 -7.06
C LEU A 51 12.41 3.85 -6.38
N PHE A 52 11.50 4.66 -6.92
CA PHE A 52 10.15 4.79 -6.40
C PHE A 52 9.35 3.49 -6.52
N PHE A 53 9.55 2.73 -7.60
CA PHE A 53 8.91 1.42 -7.77
C PHE A 53 9.36 0.43 -6.69
N TRP A 54 10.67 0.28 -6.47
CA TRP A 54 11.16 -0.59 -5.40
C TRP A 54 10.78 -0.08 -4.01
N GLY A 55 10.73 1.25 -3.82
CA GLY A 55 10.19 1.87 -2.61
C GLY A 55 8.72 1.50 -2.36
N SER A 56 7.89 1.49 -3.42
CA SER A 56 6.48 1.08 -3.32
C SER A 56 6.36 -0.40 -2.99
N VAL A 57 7.23 -1.26 -3.53
CA VAL A 57 7.28 -2.70 -3.21
C VAL A 57 7.59 -2.90 -1.74
N VAL A 58 8.60 -2.20 -1.20
CA VAL A 58 8.92 -2.24 0.23
C VAL A 58 7.72 -1.77 1.07
N ALA A 59 7.06 -0.68 0.69
CA ALA A 59 5.86 -0.20 1.36
C ALA A 59 4.75 -1.26 1.36
N ALA A 60 4.50 -1.92 0.23
CA ALA A 60 3.52 -3.00 0.13
C ALA A 60 3.85 -4.19 1.05
N VAL A 61 5.13 -4.58 1.15
CA VAL A 61 5.57 -5.63 2.09
C VAL A 61 5.30 -5.22 3.54
N VAL A 62 5.60 -3.97 3.91
CA VAL A 62 5.31 -3.44 5.26
C VAL A 62 3.81 -3.48 5.57
N ILE A 63 2.96 -3.12 4.60
CA ILE A 63 1.50 -3.15 4.74
C ILE A 63 1.00 -4.57 4.99
N MET A 64 1.51 -5.55 4.25
CA MET A 64 1.16 -6.96 4.46
C MET A 64 1.62 -7.46 5.84
N ALA A 65 2.86 -7.17 6.24
CA ALA A 65 3.41 -7.59 7.52
C ALA A 65 2.63 -6.99 8.70
N THR A 66 2.37 -5.68 8.66
CA THR A 66 1.60 -4.97 9.70
C THR A 66 0.11 -5.33 9.67
N GLY A 67 -0.44 -5.60 8.49
CA GLY A 67 -1.80 -6.09 8.29
C GLY A 67 -2.02 -7.47 8.91
N ALA A 68 -1.08 -8.40 8.70
CA ALA A 68 -1.07 -9.71 9.36
C ALA A 68 -1.00 -9.57 10.89
N GLY A 69 -0.24 -8.61 11.41
CA GLY A 69 -0.22 -8.27 12.83
C GLY A 69 -1.58 -7.81 13.40
N ARG A 70 -2.43 -7.17 12.58
CA ARG A 70 -3.78 -6.75 13.00
C ARG A 70 -4.74 -7.95 13.20
N THR A 71 -4.50 -9.07 12.52
CA THR A 71 -5.31 -10.31 12.66
C THR A 71 -5.17 -10.96 14.04
N PHE A 72 -4.02 -10.80 14.71
CA PHE A 72 -3.75 -11.41 16.02
C PHE A 72 -4.12 -10.52 17.21
N THR A 73 -4.43 -9.24 16.97
CA THR A 73 -4.70 -8.26 18.05
C THR A 73 -6.17 -7.95 18.27
N TYR A 74 -7.06 -8.30 17.33
CA TYR A 74 -8.51 -8.15 17.45
C TYR A 74 -9.20 -9.49 17.74
N VAL A 75 -9.27 -9.91 19.01
CA VAL A 75 -9.83 -11.22 19.40
C VAL A 75 -11.15 -11.12 20.19
N ASP A 76 -11.61 -9.93 20.59
CA ASP A 76 -12.80 -9.85 21.45
C ASP A 76 -14.11 -9.67 20.66
N ASN A 77 -15.02 -10.64 20.84
CA ASN A 77 -16.34 -10.81 20.25
C ASN A 77 -17.37 -9.79 20.82
N TRP A 78 -17.03 -8.50 20.78
CA TRP A 78 -17.68 -7.44 21.55
C TRP A 78 -19.11 -7.08 21.08
N TYR A 79 -19.45 -7.37 19.81
CA TYR A 79 -20.69 -6.86 19.18
C TYR A 79 -21.79 -7.90 18.95
N GLY A 80 -21.62 -9.16 19.38
CA GLY A 80 -22.58 -10.25 19.17
C GLY A 80 -22.43 -10.97 17.82
N LYS A 81 -22.99 -12.19 17.72
CA LYS A 81 -22.73 -13.14 16.60
C LYS A 81 -23.10 -12.60 15.21
N ASP A 82 -24.16 -11.80 15.09
CA ASP A 82 -24.60 -11.25 13.81
C ASP A 82 -23.73 -10.07 13.34
N ALA A 83 -23.31 -9.21 14.27
CA ALA A 83 -22.40 -8.10 13.98
C ALA A 83 -20.99 -8.59 13.60
N GLU A 84 -20.52 -9.70 14.21
CA GLU A 84 -19.27 -10.38 13.87
C GLU A 84 -19.29 -10.89 12.41
N ARG A 85 -20.43 -11.45 11.96
CA ARG A 85 -20.60 -11.94 10.58
C ARG A 85 -20.62 -10.80 9.57
N ALA A 86 -21.31 -9.71 9.87
CA ALA A 86 -21.32 -8.50 9.05
C ALA A 86 -19.91 -7.87 8.96
N ARG A 87 -19.20 -7.76 10.09
CA ARG A 87 -17.82 -7.27 10.17
C ARG A 87 -16.87 -8.10 9.32
N ARG A 88 -16.95 -9.43 9.38
CA ARG A 88 -16.11 -10.33 8.56
C ARG A 88 -16.37 -10.15 7.07
N LYS A 89 -17.64 -10.05 6.64
CA LYS A 89 -17.98 -9.76 5.24
C LYS A 89 -17.40 -8.42 4.79
N ALA A 90 -17.58 -7.36 5.58
CA ALA A 90 -17.01 -6.04 5.28
C ALA A 90 -15.48 -6.08 5.22
N LEU A 91 -14.82 -6.82 6.11
CA LEU A 91 -13.37 -7.03 6.07
C LEU A 91 -12.93 -7.77 4.82
N ILE A 92 -13.66 -8.77 4.33
CA ILE A 92 -13.30 -9.45 3.08
C ILE A 92 -13.41 -8.47 1.91
N VAL A 93 -14.55 -7.76 1.81
CA VAL A 93 -14.78 -6.77 0.75
C VAL A 93 -13.68 -5.72 0.74
N LYS A 94 -13.29 -5.17 1.91
CA LYS A 94 -12.22 -4.18 1.97
C LYS A 94 -10.90 -4.73 1.42
N HIS A 95 -10.54 -5.98 1.75
CA HIS A 95 -9.28 -6.54 1.30
C HIS A 95 -9.32 -6.81 -0.20
N VAL A 96 -10.42 -7.32 -0.74
CA VAL A 96 -10.57 -7.49 -2.19
C VAL A 96 -10.40 -6.16 -2.91
N VAL A 97 -11.09 -5.11 -2.47
CA VAL A 97 -10.98 -3.77 -3.07
C VAL A 97 -9.55 -3.23 -2.98
N LEU A 98 -8.91 -3.34 -1.81
CA LEU A 98 -7.55 -2.87 -1.61
C LEU A 98 -6.55 -3.66 -2.46
N PHE A 99 -6.60 -5.00 -2.45
CA PHE A 99 -5.73 -5.84 -3.28
C PHE A 99 -5.89 -5.54 -4.77
N SER A 100 -7.13 -5.34 -5.23
CA SER A 100 -7.38 -4.91 -6.61
C SER A 100 -6.74 -3.54 -6.90
N ALA A 101 -6.84 -2.57 -5.98
CA ALA A 101 -6.18 -1.28 -6.14
C ALA A 101 -4.65 -1.41 -6.20
N TYR A 102 -4.05 -2.26 -5.36
CA TYR A 102 -2.61 -2.58 -5.43
C TYR A 102 -2.23 -3.16 -6.77
N ALA A 103 -2.94 -4.19 -7.22
CA ALA A 103 -2.66 -4.88 -8.47
C ALA A 103 -2.79 -3.93 -9.67
N LEU A 104 -3.87 -3.15 -9.73
CA LEU A 104 -4.09 -2.16 -10.80
C LEU A 104 -3.04 -1.05 -10.77
N GLY A 105 -2.65 -0.56 -9.58
CA GLY A 105 -1.57 0.41 -9.44
C GLY A 105 -0.26 -0.10 -10.02
N TYR A 106 0.14 -1.33 -9.65
CA TYR A 106 1.35 -1.96 -10.17
C TYR A 106 1.28 -2.23 -11.67
N LEU A 107 0.16 -2.76 -12.18
CA LEU A 107 -0.04 -2.96 -13.62
C LEU A 107 0.10 -1.63 -14.39
N TRP A 108 -0.42 -0.54 -13.83
CA TRP A 108 -0.40 0.77 -14.46
C TRP A 108 1.00 1.39 -14.50
N VAL A 109 1.81 1.22 -13.46
CA VAL A 109 3.18 1.76 -13.43
C VAL A 109 4.22 0.82 -14.04
N TRP A 110 3.93 -0.47 -14.19
CA TRP A 110 4.87 -1.46 -14.71
C TRP A 110 5.44 -1.05 -16.09
N GLY A 111 4.55 -0.75 -17.04
CA GLY A 111 4.95 -0.31 -18.38
C GLY A 111 5.59 1.08 -18.42
N LYS A 112 5.56 1.84 -17.32
CA LYS A 112 6.22 3.15 -17.20
C LYS A 112 7.61 3.08 -16.61
N VAL A 113 7.93 2.00 -15.89
CA VAL A 113 9.22 1.84 -15.18
C VAL A 113 10.17 0.93 -15.96
N PHE A 114 9.60 -0.04 -16.68
CA PHE A 114 10.32 -1.10 -17.39
C PHE A 114 10.16 -1.05 -18.91
N HIS A 115 10.00 0.14 -19.48
CA HIS A 115 10.07 0.40 -20.92
C HIS A 115 11.51 0.44 -21.46
#